data_AF-A0A663LPF1-F1
#
_entry.id   AF-A0A663LPF1-F1
#
_cell.length_a   1.000
_cell.length_b   1.000
_cell.length_c   1.000
_cell.angle_alpha   90.00
_cell.angle_beta   90.00
_cell.angle_gamma   90.00
#
_symmetry.space_group_name_H-M   'P 1'
#
loop_
_entity.id
_entity.type
_entity.pdbx_description
1 polymer ?
#
loop_
_entity_poly.entity_id
_entity_poly.type
_entity_poly.pdbx_seq_one_letter_code
_entity_poly.pdbx_strand_id
1 'polypeptide(L)'
;MDFLCSVSRESAEGGRVIVEVDDKVAKVRNIKVDSRLDGTWDSREKTVAFSFDYCYWSVDPEDPKYASQEMVFQDLGTSVLSGAFRGYNICLFAYGQTGSGKTYTMMGTPASIGLTPRICEVLIFYFTCICLNLLKQSDRKKPYTLRVREHPEMGPYVQGLTQHLVTDYKQVVELLEEGIAKRITAATHIHNASSRSHAIFTIHYTQAILENNLPSEIASKINLVDLAGSERADPSYCRDRITEGANINKSLVTLGIVISTLGLAHHVLIPSTGSVSGTRRPAYIPYRDSILTWLLKDSLGGNSKTIMIATISPASSSYNETMSTLRYASNAKNIINKPRVNEDANVKLIRELREEIDRLKTMLMSFELRNSSPSWSDDRDGNLTELVLQNEMKVCMIYLML
;
A
#
# COMPACT_ATOMS: atom_id res chain seq x y z
N MET A 1 -6.20 2.26 -5.22
CA MET A 1 -5.27 2.28 -6.36
C MET A 1 -5.54 3.57 -7.10
N ASP A 2 -4.61 4.50 -6.95
CA ASP A 2 -4.92 5.92 -7.00
C ASP A 2 -4.20 6.54 -8.20
N PHE A 3 -4.92 7.11 -9.15
CA PHE A 3 -4.35 7.56 -10.42
C PHE A 3 -3.96 9.03 -10.35
N LEU A 4 -2.80 9.38 -10.92
CA LEU A 4 -2.30 10.75 -10.96
C LEU A 4 -1.78 11.08 -12.36
N CYS A 5 -2.54 11.86 -13.13
CA CYS A 5 -2.02 12.48 -14.34
C CYS A 5 -1.13 13.68 -13.94
N SER A 6 0.08 13.40 -13.46
CA SER A 6 1.13 14.41 -13.43
C SER A 6 1.75 14.56 -14.82
N VAL A 7 2.21 15.76 -15.15
CA VAL A 7 2.86 16.06 -16.42
C VAL A 7 4.23 16.61 -16.15
N SER A 8 5.19 16.23 -16.99
CA SER A 8 6.33 17.09 -17.25
C SER A 8 6.16 17.76 -18.63
N ARG A 9 6.20 19.10 -18.60
CA ARG A 9 6.65 20.03 -19.66
C ARG A 9 6.34 19.66 -21.13
N GLU A 10 5.08 19.69 -21.54
CA GLU A 10 4.73 19.62 -22.98
C GLU A 10 3.94 20.83 -23.50
N SER A 11 3.79 21.90 -22.71
CA SER A 11 3.30 23.20 -23.22
C SER A 11 4.33 23.91 -24.13
N ALA A 12 5.54 23.36 -24.29
CA ALA A 12 6.60 23.92 -25.13
C ALA A 12 6.62 23.38 -26.57
N GLU A 13 5.96 22.24 -26.87
CA GLU A 13 6.07 21.57 -28.18
C GLU A 13 4.80 21.63 -29.05
N GLY A 14 3.74 22.33 -28.62
CA GLY A 14 2.52 22.46 -29.43
C GLY A 14 1.79 21.14 -29.69
N GLY A 15 2.04 20.12 -28.87
CA GLY A 15 1.39 18.81 -28.96
C GLY A 15 -0.09 18.89 -28.60
N ARG A 16 -0.95 18.20 -29.37
CA ARG A 16 -2.38 18.11 -29.07
C ARG A 16 -2.59 17.26 -27.81
N VAL A 17 -3.38 17.78 -26.86
CA VAL A 17 -3.80 17.07 -25.65
C VAL A 17 -4.80 15.96 -26.01
N ILE A 18 -4.52 14.72 -25.61
CA ILE A 18 -5.35 13.52 -25.87
C ILE A 18 -6.04 12.96 -24.63
N VAL A 19 -5.70 13.46 -23.44
CA VAL A 19 -6.22 12.99 -22.16
C VAL A 19 -7.18 14.01 -21.60
N GLU A 20 -8.30 13.53 -21.09
CA GLU A 20 -9.26 14.33 -20.34
C GLU A 20 -9.57 13.62 -19.01
N VAL A 21 -9.55 14.37 -17.92
CA VAL A 21 -9.89 13.87 -16.59
C VAL A 21 -11.22 14.48 -16.14
N ASP A 22 -12.12 13.59 -15.72
CA ASP A 22 -13.46 13.92 -15.28
C ASP A 22 -13.74 13.13 -13.99
N ASP A 23 -13.60 13.82 -12.86
CA ASP A 23 -13.65 13.24 -11.51
C ASP A 23 -12.77 11.99 -11.38
N LYS A 24 -13.34 10.79 -11.29
CA LYS A 24 -12.63 9.52 -11.16
C LYS A 24 -12.39 8.78 -12.48
N VAL A 25 -12.62 9.44 -13.60
CA VAL A 25 -12.54 8.84 -14.94
C VAL A 25 -11.51 9.56 -15.80
N ALA A 26 -10.55 8.80 -16.32
CA ALA A 26 -9.60 9.27 -17.33
C ALA A 26 -10.05 8.80 -18.72
N LYS A 27 -10.27 9.72 -19.65
CA LYS A 27 -10.64 9.46 -21.04
C LYS A 27 -9.45 9.75 -21.96
N VAL A 28 -9.14 8.83 -22.86
CA VAL A 28 -8.07 8.99 -23.85
C VAL A 28 -8.65 8.94 -25.25
N ARG A 29 -8.37 9.98 -26.05
CA ARG A 29 -8.81 10.10 -27.44
C ARG A 29 -7.73 9.66 -28.41
N ASN A 30 -8.12 8.93 -29.46
CA ASN A 30 -7.18 8.47 -30.50
C ASN A 30 -7.23 9.41 -31.72
N ILE A 31 -6.26 10.33 -31.81
CA ILE A 31 -6.20 11.35 -32.88
C ILE A 31 -5.78 10.76 -34.24
N LYS A 32 -5.20 9.56 -34.33
CA LYS A 32 -4.81 8.96 -35.62
C LYS A 32 -6.00 8.64 -36.53
N VAL A 33 -7.24 8.76 -36.03
CA VAL A 33 -8.48 8.55 -36.78
C VAL A 33 -8.96 9.84 -37.47
N ASP A 34 -8.51 11.02 -37.02
CA ASP A 34 -9.01 12.32 -37.53
C ASP A 34 -8.52 12.68 -38.95
N SER A 35 -7.46 12.07 -39.45
CA SER A 35 -6.80 12.48 -40.70
C SER A 35 -7.33 11.81 -41.98
N ARG A 36 -8.41 11.02 -41.92
CA ARG A 36 -9.03 10.41 -43.10
C ARG A 36 -10.39 11.05 -43.42
N LEU A 37 -10.34 12.18 -44.12
CA LEU A 37 -11.46 12.74 -44.87
C LEU A 37 -11.67 11.92 -46.15
N ASP A 38 -12.54 10.91 -46.10
CA ASP A 38 -13.56 10.59 -47.13
C ASP A 38 -14.11 9.18 -46.89
N GLY A 39 -15.42 9.02 -47.00
CA GLY A 39 -16.04 7.70 -47.16
C GLY A 39 -16.91 7.26 -45.98
N THR A 40 -18.20 7.25 -46.24
CA THR A 40 -19.28 6.66 -45.43
C THR A 40 -19.01 5.22 -44.98
N TRP A 41 -19.44 4.95 -43.74
CA TRP A 41 -19.62 3.69 -43.01
C TRP A 41 -18.51 3.25 -42.03
N ASP A 42 -18.85 3.51 -40.76
CA ASP A 42 -18.47 2.84 -39.51
C ASP A 42 -17.02 3.00 -39.02
N SER A 43 -16.76 3.96 -38.11
CA SER A 43 -15.47 4.02 -37.40
C SER A 43 -15.56 4.85 -36.11
N ARG A 44 -16.03 4.20 -35.04
CA ARG A 44 -16.00 4.68 -33.65
C ARG A 44 -14.82 5.62 -33.39
N GLU A 45 -15.12 6.88 -33.11
CA GLU A 45 -14.26 7.77 -32.36
C GLU A 45 -13.92 7.04 -31.03
N LYS A 46 -12.80 6.31 -31.00
CA LYS A 46 -12.49 5.38 -29.90
C LYS A 46 -11.89 6.17 -28.74
N THR A 47 -12.72 6.95 -28.08
CA THR A 47 -12.43 7.42 -26.72
C THR A 47 -12.50 6.21 -25.80
N VAL A 48 -11.41 5.92 -25.10
CA VAL A 48 -11.38 4.86 -24.09
C VAL A 48 -11.37 5.49 -22.72
N ALA A 49 -12.31 5.09 -21.88
CA ALA A 49 -12.45 5.56 -20.51
C ALA A 49 -11.92 4.51 -19.52
N PHE A 50 -11.21 4.98 -18.49
CA PHE A 50 -10.71 4.18 -17.38
C PHE A 50 -11.17 4.82 -16.06
N SER A 51 -11.68 4.02 -15.13
CA SER A 51 -12.11 4.49 -13.82
C SER A 51 -11.11 4.10 -12.73
N PHE A 52 -10.68 5.07 -11.92
CA PHE A 52 -9.74 4.86 -10.82
C PHE A 52 -10.33 5.35 -9.49
N ASP A 53 -9.59 5.18 -8.40
CA ASP A 53 -10.08 5.61 -7.08
C ASP A 53 -9.95 7.13 -6.89
N TYR A 54 -8.91 7.70 -7.49
CA TYR A 54 -8.64 9.14 -7.64
C TYR A 54 -8.11 9.42 -9.03
N CYS A 55 -8.40 10.60 -9.60
CA CYS A 55 -7.69 11.12 -10.76
C CYS A 55 -7.30 12.59 -10.58
N TYR A 56 -6.03 12.87 -10.81
CA TYR A 56 -5.46 14.22 -10.68
C TYR A 56 -5.10 14.79 -12.04
N TRP A 57 -5.39 16.07 -12.28
CA TRP A 57 -4.98 16.81 -13.48
C TRP A 57 -3.98 17.89 -13.09
N SER A 58 -2.70 17.78 -13.48
CA SER A 58 -1.66 18.73 -13.06
C SER A 58 -0.92 19.38 -14.23
N VAL A 59 -1.62 19.67 -15.33
CA VAL A 59 -1.01 20.18 -16.56
C VAL A 59 -0.80 21.68 -16.53
N ASP A 60 -1.85 22.43 -16.22
CA ASP A 60 -1.86 23.88 -16.20
C ASP A 60 -2.29 24.38 -14.81
N PRO A 61 -1.42 25.07 -14.06
CA PRO A 61 -1.77 25.66 -12.76
C PRO A 61 -2.95 26.62 -12.79
N GLU A 62 -3.25 27.23 -13.94
CA GLU A 62 -4.38 28.14 -14.12
C GLU A 62 -5.71 27.40 -14.39
N ASP A 63 -5.65 26.09 -14.65
CA ASP A 63 -6.84 25.26 -14.84
C ASP A 63 -7.59 25.10 -13.50
N PRO A 64 -8.91 25.37 -13.45
CA PRO A 64 -9.72 25.15 -12.24
C PRO A 64 -9.67 23.71 -11.71
N LYS A 65 -9.33 22.73 -12.55
CA LYS A 65 -9.17 21.32 -12.18
C LYS A 65 -7.73 20.96 -11.75
N TYR A 66 -6.84 21.95 -11.62
CA TYR A 66 -5.45 21.71 -11.27
C TYR A 66 -5.31 21.05 -9.89
N ALA A 67 -4.68 19.88 -9.88
CA ALA A 67 -4.31 19.16 -8.69
C ALA A 67 -2.87 19.51 -8.30
N SER A 68 -2.71 20.15 -7.14
CA SER A 68 -1.41 20.50 -6.58
C SER A 68 -0.76 19.33 -5.83
N GLN A 69 0.55 19.41 -5.59
CA GLN A 69 1.27 18.45 -4.73
C GLN A 69 0.66 18.35 -3.32
N GLU A 70 0.05 19.43 -2.81
CA GLU A 70 -0.64 19.44 -1.52
C GLU A 70 -1.90 18.56 -1.59
N MET A 71 -2.74 18.72 -2.61
CA MET A 71 -3.94 17.91 -2.79
C MET A 71 -3.60 16.41 -2.86
N VAL A 72 -2.57 16.07 -3.63
CA VAL A 72 -2.10 14.69 -3.78
C VAL A 72 -1.59 14.11 -2.45
N PHE A 73 -0.91 14.94 -1.65
CA PHE A 73 -0.48 14.54 -0.31
C PHE A 73 -1.66 14.36 0.66
N GLN A 74 -2.67 15.25 0.60
CA GLN A 74 -3.86 15.13 1.44
C GLN A 74 -4.65 13.85 1.16
N ASP A 75 -4.77 13.45 -0.09
CA ASP A 75 -5.50 12.23 -0.44
C ASP A 75 -4.68 10.96 -0.20
N LEU A 76 -3.43 10.93 -0.67
CA LEU A 76 -2.60 9.71 -0.69
C LEU A 76 -1.66 9.63 0.50
N GLY A 77 -0.97 10.74 0.81
CA GLY A 77 0.01 10.83 1.89
C GLY A 77 -0.62 10.61 3.27
N THR A 78 -1.81 11.17 3.53
CA THR A 78 -2.52 10.94 4.80
C THR A 78 -2.97 9.49 4.95
N SER A 79 -3.35 8.82 3.86
CA SER A 79 -3.70 7.39 3.85
C SER A 79 -2.49 6.51 4.19
N VAL A 80 -1.31 6.86 3.64
CA VAL A 80 -0.03 6.24 4.02
C VAL A 80 0.25 6.46 5.50
N LEU A 81 0.20 7.71 5.99
CA LEU A 81 0.49 8.02 7.40
C LEU A 81 -0.47 7.30 8.35
N SER A 82 -1.77 7.36 8.08
CA SER A 82 -2.80 6.67 8.87
C SER A 82 -2.60 5.16 8.92
N GLY A 83 -2.23 4.54 7.79
CA GLY A 83 -1.90 3.12 7.77
C GLY A 83 -0.65 2.79 8.59
N ALA A 84 0.39 3.63 8.52
CA ALA A 84 1.64 3.43 9.22
C ALA A 84 1.46 3.56 10.74
N PHE A 85 0.74 4.59 11.18
CA PHE A 85 0.40 4.80 12.58
C PHE A 85 -0.41 3.65 13.18
N ARG A 86 -1.22 2.96 12.36
CA ARG A 86 -1.96 1.75 12.75
C ARG A 86 -1.15 0.46 12.64
N GLY A 87 0.13 0.51 12.28
CA GLY A 87 1.00 -0.66 12.18
C GLY A 87 0.85 -1.49 10.91
N TYR A 88 0.27 -0.95 9.84
CA TYR A 88 0.22 -1.65 8.57
C TYR A 88 1.48 -1.40 7.76
N ASN A 89 2.00 -2.45 7.11
CA ASN A 89 2.97 -2.26 6.04
C ASN A 89 2.31 -1.52 4.87
N ILE A 90 3.03 -0.57 4.28
CA ILE A 90 2.53 0.24 3.17
C ILE A 90 3.52 0.24 2.03
N CYS A 91 2.99 0.24 0.81
CA CYS A 91 3.79 0.44 -0.38
C CYS A 91 3.10 1.48 -1.26
N LEU A 92 3.80 2.55 -1.58
CA LEU A 92 3.37 3.55 -2.54
C LEU A 92 4.40 3.57 -3.65
N PHE A 93 3.98 3.26 -4.88
CA PHE A 93 4.89 3.22 -6.03
C PHE A 93 4.38 4.02 -7.21
N ALA A 94 5.26 4.83 -7.81
CA ALA A 94 4.97 5.57 -9.03
C ALA A 94 5.40 4.78 -10.27
N TYR A 95 4.52 4.71 -11.27
CA TYR A 95 4.71 3.99 -12.54
C TYR A 95 4.28 4.88 -13.72
N GLY A 96 4.97 4.75 -14.86
CA GLY A 96 4.73 5.57 -16.06
C GLY A 96 5.98 5.77 -16.89
N GLN A 97 5.85 6.37 -18.07
CA GLN A 97 7.00 6.64 -18.96
C GLN A 97 7.95 7.69 -18.37
N THR A 98 9.17 7.79 -18.86
CA THR A 98 10.04 8.92 -18.54
C THR A 98 9.40 10.24 -18.96
N GLY A 99 9.49 11.25 -18.08
CA GLY A 99 8.83 12.53 -18.29
C GLY A 99 7.33 12.53 -17.97
N SER A 100 6.74 11.42 -17.51
CA SER A 100 5.34 11.45 -17.06
C SER A 100 5.16 12.04 -15.66
N GLY A 101 6.23 12.35 -14.92
CA GLY A 101 6.11 12.98 -13.58
C GLY A 101 6.25 12.04 -12.37
N LYS A 102 6.68 10.78 -12.52
CA LYS A 102 6.96 9.86 -11.39
C LYS A 102 7.81 10.48 -10.27
N THR A 103 9.02 10.94 -10.61
CA THR A 103 9.94 11.55 -9.64
C THR A 103 9.41 12.88 -9.10
N TYR A 104 8.66 13.64 -9.91
CA TYR A 104 8.01 14.87 -9.46
C TYR A 104 6.94 14.58 -8.40
N THR A 105 6.14 13.53 -8.58
CA THR A 105 5.18 13.11 -7.55
C THR A 105 5.89 12.61 -6.29
N MET A 106 6.88 11.72 -6.45
CA MET A 106 7.52 11.04 -5.33
C MET A 106 8.45 11.95 -4.53
N MET A 107 9.28 12.75 -5.20
CA MET A 107 10.28 13.62 -4.56
C MET A 107 9.94 15.10 -4.70
N GLY A 108 9.39 15.50 -5.84
CA GLY A 108 9.08 16.90 -6.15
C GLY A 108 10.30 17.70 -6.56
N THR A 109 10.14 19.01 -6.48
CA THR A 109 11.20 20.00 -6.67
C THR A 109 11.36 20.81 -5.38
N PRO A 110 12.47 21.56 -5.21
CA PRO A 110 12.62 22.46 -4.07
C PRO A 110 11.47 23.48 -3.92
N ALA A 111 10.83 23.87 -5.02
CA ALA A 111 9.67 24.77 -5.01
C ALA A 111 8.34 24.04 -4.77
N SER A 112 8.28 22.74 -5.02
CA SER A 112 7.05 21.94 -4.95
C SER A 112 7.37 20.54 -4.45
N ILE A 113 7.39 20.42 -3.12
CA ILE A 113 7.85 19.22 -2.42
C ILE A 113 6.91 18.03 -2.68
N GLY A 114 7.49 16.86 -2.94
CA GLY A 114 6.80 15.61 -3.26
C GLY A 114 6.24 14.84 -2.05
N LEU A 115 5.67 13.67 -2.33
CA LEU A 115 5.10 12.79 -1.31
C LEU A 115 6.13 12.30 -0.29
N THR A 116 7.30 11.83 -0.75
CA THR A 116 8.35 11.24 0.11
C THR A 116 8.81 12.21 1.20
N PRO A 117 9.33 13.41 0.86
CA PRO A 117 9.73 14.38 1.87
C PRO A 117 8.59 14.80 2.81
N ARG A 118 7.36 15.02 2.32
CA ARG A 118 6.20 15.38 3.16
C ARG A 118 5.81 14.27 4.14
N ILE A 119 5.80 13.01 3.68
CA ILE A 119 5.53 11.85 4.55
C ILE A 119 6.60 11.77 5.65
N CYS A 120 7.87 11.93 5.29
CA CYS A 120 8.96 11.94 6.26
C CYS A 120 8.85 13.07 7.28
N GLU A 121 8.53 14.29 6.84
CA GLU A 121 8.35 15.45 7.70
C GLU A 121 7.29 15.18 8.77
N VAL A 122 6.13 14.66 8.36
CA VAL A 122 5.05 14.34 9.30
C VAL A 122 5.44 13.19 10.23
N LEU A 123 6.07 12.12 9.74
CA LEU A 123 6.47 10.99 10.59
C LEU A 123 7.43 11.44 11.71
N ILE A 124 8.38 12.33 11.42
CA ILE A 124 9.35 12.85 12.41
C ILE A 124 8.69 13.80 13.39
N PHE A 125 7.72 14.59 12.93
CA PHE A 125 6.96 15.46 13.81
C PHE A 125 6.23 14.68 14.91
N TYR A 126 5.65 13.52 14.56
CA TYR A 126 4.94 12.68 15.54
C TYR A 126 5.89 11.85 16.42
N PHE A 127 7.08 11.46 15.94
CA PHE A 127 8.00 10.60 16.71
C PHE A 127 9.48 10.89 16.46
N THR A 128 10.25 10.79 17.54
CA THR A 128 11.67 11.19 17.60
C THR A 128 12.64 10.26 16.87
N CYS A 129 12.22 9.10 16.33
CA CYS A 129 13.14 8.10 15.77
C CYS A 129 12.54 7.33 14.59
N ILE A 130 13.21 7.38 13.43
CA ILE A 130 12.86 6.62 12.21
C ILE A 130 14.09 5.91 11.67
N CYS A 131 13.97 4.63 11.29
CA CYS A 131 15.07 3.90 10.64
C CYS A 131 14.91 3.94 9.11
N LEU A 132 15.82 4.64 8.43
CA LEU A 132 15.89 4.74 6.98
C LEU A 132 16.90 3.76 6.39
N ASN A 133 16.50 3.07 5.33
CA ASN A 133 17.44 2.24 4.57
C ASN A 133 18.03 3.03 3.39
N LEU A 134 19.36 3.08 3.30
CA LEU A 134 20.07 3.59 2.13
C LEU A 134 21.05 2.55 1.58
N LEU A 135 21.29 2.60 0.27
CA LEU A 135 22.40 1.91 -0.35
C LEU A 135 23.68 2.73 -0.09
N LYS A 136 24.47 2.36 0.91
CA LYS A 136 25.85 2.85 1.06
C LYS A 136 26.83 1.73 0.66
N GLN A 137 27.64 1.98 -0.35
CA GLN A 137 28.87 1.20 -0.51
C GLN A 137 29.77 1.55 0.68
N SER A 138 30.12 0.56 1.50
CA SER A 138 31.16 0.75 2.51
C SER A 138 32.48 1.15 1.82
N ASP A 139 33.33 1.95 2.47
CA ASP A 139 34.67 2.37 2.03
C ASP A 139 35.68 1.24 1.72
N ARG A 140 35.23 -0.02 1.62
CA ARG A 140 36.04 -1.15 1.17
C ARG A 140 36.03 -1.20 -0.35
N LYS A 141 37.22 -1.12 -0.94
CA LYS A 141 37.61 -1.20 -2.36
C LYS A 141 37.14 -2.46 -3.15
N LYS A 142 35.99 -3.07 -2.83
CA LYS A 142 35.40 -4.19 -3.59
C LYS A 142 33.92 -3.93 -3.86
N PRO A 143 33.46 -4.03 -5.12
CA PRO A 143 32.04 -3.93 -5.45
C PRO A 143 31.33 -5.19 -4.93
N TYR A 144 30.81 -5.13 -3.70
CA TYR A 144 29.88 -6.15 -3.24
C TYR A 144 28.53 -5.91 -3.94
N THR A 145 28.15 -6.80 -4.86
CA THR A 145 26.77 -6.87 -5.34
C THR A 145 25.90 -7.32 -4.16
N LEU A 146 25.08 -6.41 -3.64
CA LEU A 146 24.16 -6.72 -2.55
C LEU A 146 23.19 -7.81 -3.00
N ARG A 147 23.03 -8.85 -2.18
CA ARG A 147 22.17 -10.00 -2.50
C ARG A 147 20.83 -9.86 -1.79
N VAL A 148 19.75 -10.16 -2.50
CA VAL A 148 18.41 -10.28 -1.90
C VAL A 148 18.28 -11.64 -1.21
N ARG A 149 17.74 -11.62 0.00
CA ARG A 149 17.39 -12.79 0.81
C ARG A 149 15.96 -12.65 1.29
N GLU A 150 15.40 -13.70 1.86
CA GLU A 150 14.04 -13.71 2.39
C GLU A 150 14.08 -14.22 3.83
N HIS A 151 13.59 -13.40 4.76
CA HIS A 151 13.39 -13.77 6.16
C HIS A 151 12.02 -14.45 6.30
N PRO A 152 11.87 -15.50 7.14
CA PRO A 152 10.59 -16.17 7.35
C PRO A 152 9.45 -15.23 7.78
N GLU A 153 9.77 -14.23 8.61
CA GLU A 153 8.78 -13.29 9.17
C GLU A 153 8.78 -11.90 8.52
N MET A 154 9.95 -11.34 8.19
CA MET A 154 10.07 -9.98 7.65
C MET A 154 10.00 -9.93 6.11
N GLY A 155 9.95 -11.10 5.48
CA GLY A 155 9.90 -11.23 4.03
C GLY A 155 11.24 -10.85 3.35
N PRO A 156 11.19 -10.42 2.08
CA PRO A 156 12.37 -10.14 1.27
C PRO A 156 13.13 -8.89 1.75
N TYR A 157 14.46 -9.00 1.85
CA TYR A 157 15.36 -7.92 2.26
C TYR A 157 16.70 -7.98 1.51
N VAL A 158 17.38 -6.84 1.45
CA VAL A 158 18.71 -6.71 0.84
C VAL A 158 19.78 -6.89 1.92
N GLN A 159 20.61 -7.92 1.79
CA GLN A 159 21.69 -8.16 2.74
C GLN A 159 22.78 -7.09 2.60
N GLY A 160 23.15 -6.45 3.70
CA GLY A 160 24.21 -5.44 3.74
C GLY A 160 23.75 -4.01 3.40
N LEU A 161 22.44 -3.78 3.36
CA LEU A 161 21.86 -2.44 3.25
C LEU A 161 22.13 -1.65 4.53
N THR A 162 22.51 -0.38 4.43
CA THR A 162 22.74 0.44 5.62
C THR A 162 21.42 0.97 6.17
N GLN A 163 21.28 0.91 7.49
CA GLN A 163 20.13 1.44 8.21
C GLN A 163 20.60 2.64 9.03
N HIS A 164 19.89 3.76 8.90
CA HIS A 164 20.21 5.02 9.54
C HIS A 164 19.07 5.38 10.47
N LEU A 165 19.33 5.44 11.77
CA LEU A 165 18.40 6.00 12.73
C LEU A 165 18.41 7.53 12.57
N VAL A 166 17.24 8.11 12.37
CA VAL A 166 17.06 9.53 12.13
C VAL A 166 16.11 10.11 13.16
N THR A 167 16.49 11.25 13.72
CA THR A 167 15.72 11.93 14.76
C THR A 167 15.26 13.33 14.37
N ASP A 168 15.68 13.83 13.20
CA ASP A 168 15.39 15.16 12.73
C ASP A 168 15.13 15.15 11.21
N TYR A 169 14.25 16.05 10.76
CA TYR A 169 13.88 16.14 9.36
C TYR A 169 15.07 16.52 8.48
N LYS A 170 15.98 17.37 8.99
CA LYS A 170 17.19 17.74 8.25
C LYS A 170 18.04 16.52 7.89
N GLN A 171 18.22 15.58 8.81
CA GLN A 171 18.96 14.34 8.54
C GLN A 171 18.27 13.50 7.47
N VAL A 172 16.94 13.46 7.42
CA VAL A 172 16.22 12.76 6.34
C VAL A 172 16.45 13.43 5.00
N VAL A 173 16.40 14.76 4.93
CA VAL A 173 16.68 15.50 3.69
C VAL A 173 18.09 15.22 3.21
N GLU A 174 19.10 15.27 4.09
CA GLU A 174 20.49 14.94 3.75
C GLU A 174 20.62 13.50 3.18
N LEU A 175 19.94 12.54 3.80
CA LEU A 175 19.92 11.13 3.35
C LEU A 175 19.19 10.96 2.01
N LEU A 176 18.11 11.70 1.77
CA LEU A 176 17.39 11.72 0.50
C LEU A 176 18.26 12.33 -0.60
N GLU A 177 18.91 13.46 -0.34
CA GLU A 177 19.83 14.12 -1.28
C GLU A 177 21.03 13.22 -1.61
N GLU A 178 21.64 12.56 -0.62
CA GLU A 178 22.71 11.59 -0.83
C GLU A 178 22.24 10.42 -1.71
N GLY A 179 21.03 9.91 -1.45
CA GLY A 179 20.40 8.85 -2.25
C GLY A 179 20.16 9.27 -3.71
N ILE A 180 19.66 10.49 -3.92
CA ILE A 180 19.44 11.06 -5.25
C ILE A 180 20.78 11.25 -5.98
N ALA A 181 21.79 11.80 -5.31
CA ALA A 181 23.12 12.01 -5.89
C ALA A 181 23.76 10.69 -6.34
N LYS A 182 23.65 9.63 -5.53
CA LYS A 182 24.11 8.27 -5.88
C LYS A 182 23.34 7.66 -7.05
N ARG A 183 22.03 7.96 -7.16
CA ARG A 183 21.22 7.55 -8.31
C ARG A 183 21.69 8.23 -9.60
N ILE A 184 22.11 9.50 -9.52
CA ILE A 184 22.60 10.27 -10.67
C ILE A 184 23.98 9.79 -11.12
N THR A 185 24.93 9.56 -10.20
CA THR A 185 26.31 9.18 -10.55
C THR A 185 26.43 7.80 -11.18
N ALA A 186 25.47 6.90 -10.93
CA ALA A 186 25.37 5.61 -11.63
C ALA A 186 24.95 5.76 -13.11
N ALA A 187 24.34 6.88 -13.50
CA ALA A 187 23.96 7.14 -14.87
C ALA A 187 25.11 7.81 -15.63
N THR A 188 25.59 7.16 -16.69
CA THR A 188 26.60 7.76 -17.58
C THR A 188 26.05 9.03 -18.25
N HIS A 189 26.92 10.02 -18.40
CA HIS A 189 26.78 11.47 -18.68
C HIS A 189 25.85 11.95 -19.83
N ILE A 190 24.94 11.13 -20.36
CA ILE A 190 24.20 11.38 -21.60
C ILE A 190 22.67 11.29 -21.46
N HIS A 191 22.09 10.79 -20.34
CA HIS A 191 20.62 10.72 -20.19
C HIS A 191 20.10 10.95 -18.75
N ASN A 192 18.82 11.34 -18.65
CA ASN A 192 18.10 11.62 -17.40
C ASN A 192 18.12 10.41 -16.44
N ALA A 193 18.92 10.47 -15.38
CA ALA A 193 19.24 9.35 -14.49
C ALA A 193 18.02 8.64 -13.85
N SER A 194 16.91 9.36 -13.67
CA SER A 194 15.65 8.83 -13.12
C SER A 194 14.98 7.78 -14.03
N SER A 195 15.24 7.82 -15.34
CA SER A 195 14.61 6.93 -16.33
C SER A 195 15.07 5.48 -16.27
N ARG A 196 16.26 5.22 -15.71
CA ARG A 196 16.97 3.93 -15.87
C ARG A 196 17.21 3.17 -14.58
N SER A 197 16.66 3.63 -13.46
CA SER A 197 16.83 2.94 -12.18
C SER A 197 15.57 3.01 -11.34
N HIS A 198 15.25 1.91 -10.67
CA HIS A 198 14.23 1.87 -9.63
C HIS A 198 14.83 2.38 -8.33
N ALA A 199 14.18 3.33 -7.68
CA ALA A 199 14.53 3.77 -6.34
C ALA A 199 13.47 3.26 -5.36
N ILE A 200 13.90 2.56 -4.31
CA ILE A 200 13.05 2.12 -3.21
C ILE A 200 13.57 2.81 -1.95
N PHE A 201 12.77 3.72 -1.41
CA PHE A 201 13.02 4.34 -0.13
C PHE A 201 12.18 3.61 0.92
N THR A 202 12.84 2.93 1.85
CA THR A 202 12.15 2.15 2.89
C THR A 202 12.32 2.83 4.24
N ILE A 203 11.19 3.09 4.88
CA ILE A 203 11.07 3.63 6.23
C ILE A 203 10.59 2.50 7.14
N HIS A 204 11.36 2.21 8.18
CA HIS A 204 10.92 1.38 9.29
C HIS A 204 10.46 2.29 10.41
N TYR A 205 9.17 2.20 10.72
CA TYR A 205 8.52 3.05 11.70
C TYR A 205 7.95 2.18 12.82
N THR A 206 8.50 2.35 14.01
CA THR A 206 8.17 1.58 15.21
C THR A 206 7.62 2.53 16.27
N GLN A 207 6.49 2.16 16.85
CA GLN A 207 5.86 2.86 17.96
C GLN A 207 5.81 1.96 19.18
N ALA A 208 6.28 2.47 20.30
CA ALA A 208 6.06 1.87 21.60
C ALA A 208 4.94 2.65 22.30
N ILE A 209 3.81 1.99 22.55
CA ILE A 209 2.63 2.56 23.19
C ILE A 209 2.44 1.83 24.52
N LEU A 210 2.13 2.56 25.59
CA LEU A 210 1.73 1.95 26.86
C LEU A 210 0.19 1.91 26.91
N GLU A 211 -0.40 0.75 26.61
CA GLU A 211 -1.86 0.55 26.62
C GLU A 211 -2.24 -0.30 27.83
N ASN A 212 -3.10 0.21 28.72
CA ASN A 212 -3.50 -0.49 29.96
C ASN A 212 -2.34 -0.99 30.83
N ASN A 213 -1.27 -0.18 30.97
CA ASN A 213 -0.01 -0.52 31.64
C ASN A 213 0.79 -1.67 31.01
N LEU A 214 0.49 -2.06 29.77
CA LEU A 214 1.29 -3.00 29.00
C LEU A 214 2.09 -2.26 27.93
N PRO A 215 3.40 -2.50 27.81
CA PRO A 215 4.17 -2.05 26.66
C PRO A 215 3.70 -2.82 25.42
N SER A 216 3.19 -2.09 24.44
CA SER A 216 2.83 -2.60 23.13
C SER A 216 3.75 -1.96 22.08
N GLU A 217 4.38 -2.80 21.26
CA GLU A 217 5.20 -2.35 20.15
C GLU A 217 4.50 -2.67 18.84
N ILE A 218 4.24 -1.62 18.06
CA ILE A 218 3.64 -1.71 16.74
C ILE A 218 4.67 -1.24 15.73
N ALA A 219 4.92 -2.07 14.71
CA ALA A 219 5.87 -1.77 13.65
C ALA A 219 5.17 -1.67 12.30
N SER A 220 5.67 -0.78 11.44
CA SER A 220 5.24 -0.65 10.07
C SER A 220 6.44 -0.43 9.15
N LYS A 221 6.37 -1.07 7.98
CA LYS A 221 7.33 -0.87 6.89
C LYS A 221 6.66 -0.08 5.79
N ILE A 222 7.18 1.11 5.49
CA ILE A 222 6.68 1.97 4.42
C ILE A 222 7.70 1.92 3.28
N ASN A 223 7.29 1.44 2.11
CA ASN A 223 8.08 1.47 0.88
C ASN A 223 7.55 2.59 -0.03
N LEU A 224 8.38 3.60 -0.28
CA LEU A 224 8.11 4.68 -1.23
C LEU A 224 8.99 4.45 -2.46
N VAL A 225 8.36 4.10 -3.58
CA VAL A 225 9.06 3.56 -4.75
C VAL A 225 8.88 4.48 -5.95
N ASP A 226 10.00 4.89 -6.55
CA ASP A 226 10.05 5.60 -7.83
C ASP A 226 10.62 4.65 -8.89
N LEU A 227 9.74 4.07 -9.72
CA LEU A 227 10.14 3.10 -10.74
C LEU A 227 10.83 3.79 -11.93
N ALA A 228 11.63 3.01 -12.65
CA ALA A 228 12.18 3.42 -13.95
C ALA A 228 11.07 3.70 -14.97
N GLY A 229 11.44 4.32 -16.09
CA GLY A 229 10.52 4.56 -17.21
C GLY A 229 9.91 3.26 -17.74
N SER A 230 8.59 3.26 -17.97
CA SER A 230 7.88 2.10 -18.54
C SER A 230 8.02 1.97 -20.05
N GLU A 231 8.60 2.97 -20.72
CA GLU A 231 8.81 2.97 -22.16
C GLU A 231 9.75 1.86 -22.60
N ARG A 232 9.56 1.38 -23.83
CA ARG A 232 10.43 0.37 -24.41
C ARG A 232 11.79 0.99 -24.76
N ALA A 233 12.85 0.21 -24.56
CA ALA A 233 14.19 0.62 -24.97
C ALA A 233 14.25 0.82 -26.50
N ASP A 234 14.78 1.96 -26.94
CA ASP A 234 15.00 2.24 -28.35
C ASP A 234 16.09 1.31 -28.92
N PRO A 235 15.83 0.57 -30.01
CA PRO A 235 16.82 -0.31 -30.64
C PRO A 235 18.09 0.41 -31.13
N SER A 236 18.04 1.74 -31.29
CA SER A 236 19.18 2.55 -31.73
C SER A 236 20.28 2.76 -30.68
N TYR A 237 20.08 2.29 -29.44
CA TYR A 237 21.08 2.42 -28.37
C TYR A 237 22.29 1.46 -28.52
N CYS A 238 23.46 1.91 -28.07
CA CYS A 238 24.72 1.15 -28.09
C CYS A 238 24.64 -0.17 -27.28
N ARG A 239 25.39 -1.21 -27.66
CA ARG A 239 25.29 -2.60 -27.13
C ARG A 239 25.31 -2.72 -25.59
N ASP A 240 26.18 -1.99 -24.89
CA ASP A 240 26.25 -2.04 -23.42
C ASP A 240 25.02 -1.42 -22.74
N ARG A 241 24.30 -0.53 -23.45
CA ARG A 241 23.03 0.06 -23.00
C ARG A 241 21.85 -0.86 -23.24
N ILE A 242 21.97 -1.79 -24.20
CA ILE A 242 20.95 -2.81 -24.46
C ILE A 242 20.89 -3.80 -23.31
N THR A 243 22.02 -4.21 -22.74
CA THR A 243 22.06 -5.17 -21.60
C THR A 243 21.56 -4.54 -20.30
N GLU A 244 21.91 -3.28 -20.02
CA GLU A 244 21.38 -2.50 -18.89
C GLU A 244 19.87 -2.25 -19.05
N GLY A 245 19.45 -1.74 -20.21
CA GLY A 245 18.04 -1.57 -20.57
C GLY A 245 17.24 -2.87 -20.52
N ALA A 246 17.84 -3.99 -20.91
CA ALA A 246 17.21 -5.31 -20.82
C ALA A 246 16.96 -5.73 -19.37
N ASN A 247 17.85 -5.42 -18.42
CA ASN A 247 17.62 -5.74 -17.00
C ASN A 247 16.56 -4.83 -16.35
N ILE A 248 16.54 -3.53 -16.69
CA ILE A 248 15.50 -2.60 -16.25
C ILE A 248 14.14 -3.05 -16.79
N ASN A 249 14.07 -3.32 -18.09
CA ASN A 249 12.86 -3.82 -18.74
C ASN A 249 12.47 -5.20 -18.22
N LYS A 250 13.43 -6.09 -17.89
CA LYS A 250 13.13 -7.38 -17.26
C LYS A 250 12.36 -7.18 -15.97
N SER A 251 12.81 -6.29 -15.08
CA SER A 251 12.12 -6.04 -13.81
C SER A 251 10.70 -5.47 -13.98
N LEU A 252 10.49 -4.54 -14.92
CA LEU A 252 9.16 -3.98 -15.22
C LEU A 252 8.25 -4.96 -15.96
N VAL A 253 8.79 -5.77 -16.87
CA VAL A 253 8.06 -6.84 -17.56
C VAL A 253 7.63 -7.90 -16.57
N THR A 254 8.52 -8.36 -15.69
CA THR A 254 8.17 -9.30 -14.61
C THR A 254 7.12 -8.69 -13.68
N LEU A 255 7.23 -7.40 -13.34
CA LEU A 255 6.21 -6.70 -12.55
C LEU A 255 4.84 -6.73 -13.25
N GLY A 256 4.80 -6.49 -14.56
CA GLY A 256 3.58 -6.59 -15.35
C GLY A 256 2.99 -8.00 -15.42
N ILE A 257 3.83 -9.03 -15.49
CA ILE A 257 3.40 -10.43 -15.43
C ILE A 257 2.80 -10.74 -14.05
N VAL A 258 3.47 -10.34 -12.96
CA VAL A 258 2.99 -10.52 -11.59
C VAL A 258 1.63 -9.85 -11.39
N ILE A 259 1.49 -8.59 -11.81
CA ILE A 259 0.24 -7.82 -11.69
C ILE A 259 -0.89 -8.46 -12.51
N SER A 260 -0.61 -8.85 -13.76
CA SER A 260 -1.62 -9.47 -14.62
C SER A 260 -2.05 -10.84 -14.09
N THR A 261 -1.10 -11.64 -13.59
CA THR A 261 -1.38 -12.95 -12.98
C THR A 261 -2.22 -12.80 -11.72
N LEU A 262 -1.88 -11.85 -10.85
CA LEU A 262 -2.63 -11.55 -9.62
C LEU A 262 -4.05 -11.04 -9.90
N GLY A 263 -4.21 -10.13 -10.87
CA GLY A 263 -5.52 -9.60 -11.24
C GLY A 263 -6.45 -10.66 -11.84
N LEU A 264 -5.90 -11.61 -12.61
CA LEU A 264 -6.68 -12.71 -13.21
C LEU A 264 -6.95 -13.85 -12.22
N ALA A 265 -6.04 -14.12 -11.29
CA ALA A 265 -6.18 -15.21 -10.33
C ALA A 265 -7.48 -15.13 -9.51
N HIS A 266 -8.00 -13.93 -9.30
CA HIS A 266 -9.28 -13.75 -8.59
C HIS A 266 -10.52 -13.95 -9.47
N HIS A 267 -10.48 -13.55 -10.76
CA HIS A 267 -11.58 -13.80 -11.69
C HIS A 267 -11.81 -15.30 -11.94
N VAL A 268 -10.77 -16.12 -11.82
CA VAL A 268 -10.84 -17.60 -11.96
C VAL A 268 -11.41 -18.28 -10.71
N LEU A 269 -11.49 -17.57 -9.57
CA LEU A 269 -12.05 -18.09 -8.31
C LEU A 269 -13.56 -17.85 -8.17
N ILE A 270 -14.20 -17.10 -9.08
CA ILE A 270 -15.66 -17.11 -9.20
C ILE A 270 -16.03 -18.44 -9.87
N PRO A 271 -16.79 -19.34 -9.21
CA PRO A 271 -17.19 -20.57 -9.84
C PRO A 271 -18.18 -20.23 -10.96
N SER A 272 -17.71 -20.26 -12.20
CA SER A 272 -18.61 -20.50 -13.33
C SER A 272 -19.26 -21.85 -13.08
N THR A 273 -20.57 -21.81 -12.87
CA THR A 273 -21.43 -22.97 -12.71
C THR A 273 -21.19 -23.95 -13.85
N GLY A 274 -20.39 -25.01 -13.63
CA GLY A 274 -20.26 -26.05 -14.66
C GLY A 274 -19.04 -26.97 -14.67
N SER A 275 -17.98 -26.81 -13.84
CA SER A 275 -16.90 -27.82 -13.84
C SER A 275 -16.51 -28.30 -12.44
N VAL A 276 -17.12 -29.43 -12.05
CA VAL A 276 -16.72 -30.24 -10.89
C VAL A 276 -15.60 -31.18 -11.33
N SER A 277 -14.36 -30.87 -10.96
CA SER A 277 -13.26 -31.83 -10.73
C SER A 277 -11.90 -31.11 -10.81
N GLY A 278 -11.12 -31.20 -9.74
CA GLY A 278 -9.73 -30.76 -9.69
C GLY A 278 -9.49 -29.67 -8.66
N THR A 279 -8.75 -30.00 -7.59
CA THR A 279 -8.13 -29.06 -6.66
C THR A 279 -7.24 -28.09 -7.45
N ARG A 280 -7.81 -26.94 -7.84
CA ARG A 280 -7.11 -25.94 -8.67
C ARG A 280 -5.96 -25.36 -7.86
N ARG A 281 -4.73 -25.77 -8.20
CA ARG A 281 -3.50 -25.24 -7.60
C ARG A 281 -3.47 -23.72 -7.78
N PRO A 282 -3.01 -22.96 -6.78
CA PRO A 282 -2.82 -21.52 -6.92
C PRO A 282 -1.90 -21.25 -8.11
N ALA A 283 -2.27 -20.29 -8.96
CA ALA A 283 -1.45 -19.88 -10.10
C ALA A 283 -0.05 -19.49 -9.59
N TYR A 284 1.00 -20.00 -10.22
CA TYR A 284 2.37 -19.64 -9.88
C TYR A 284 2.62 -18.17 -10.20
N ILE A 285 3.05 -17.39 -9.20
CA ILE A 285 3.35 -15.97 -9.37
C ILE A 285 4.88 -15.78 -9.37
N PRO A 286 5.48 -15.30 -10.47
CA PRO A 286 6.93 -15.27 -10.67
C PRO A 286 7.63 -14.09 -9.96
N TYR A 287 7.43 -13.93 -8.64
CA TYR A 287 8.08 -12.84 -7.90
C TYR A 287 9.61 -12.90 -7.96
N ARG A 288 10.19 -14.10 -8.07
CA ARG A 288 11.65 -14.33 -8.03
C ARG A 288 12.35 -14.07 -9.35
N ASP A 289 11.61 -13.86 -10.44
CA ASP A 289 12.19 -13.68 -11.77
C ASP A 289 12.87 -12.31 -11.93
N SER A 290 12.57 -11.36 -11.04
CA SER A 290 13.29 -10.09 -10.93
C SER A 290 13.52 -9.69 -9.47
N ILE A 291 14.60 -8.95 -9.22
CA ILE A 291 14.94 -8.42 -7.89
C ILE A 291 13.84 -7.49 -7.37
N LEU A 292 13.29 -6.62 -8.24
CA LEU A 292 12.25 -5.67 -7.88
C LEU A 292 10.98 -6.39 -7.40
N THR A 293 10.47 -7.33 -8.20
CA THR A 293 9.27 -8.10 -7.85
C THR A 293 9.49 -8.96 -6.63
N TRP A 294 10.72 -9.41 -6.38
CA TRP A 294 11.03 -10.17 -5.19
C TRP A 294 11.00 -9.27 -3.95
N LEU A 295 11.58 -8.08 -4.00
CA LEU A 295 11.54 -7.09 -2.91
C LEU A 295 10.12 -6.56 -2.63
N LEU A 296 9.30 -6.45 -3.67
CA LEU A 296 7.90 -5.99 -3.59
C LEU A 296 6.90 -7.14 -3.45
N LYS A 297 7.35 -8.37 -3.17
CA LYS A 297 6.49 -9.55 -3.02
C LYS A 297 5.38 -9.30 -1.99
N ASP A 298 5.71 -8.75 -0.83
CA ASP A 298 4.72 -8.48 0.21
C ASP A 298 3.80 -7.30 -0.13
N SER A 299 4.26 -6.41 -1.02
CA SER A 299 3.50 -5.26 -1.51
C SER A 299 2.45 -5.65 -2.56
N LEU A 300 2.62 -6.77 -3.27
CA LEU A 300 1.71 -7.16 -4.36
C LEU A 300 1.08 -8.50 -4.03
N GLY A 301 -0.15 -8.51 -3.52
CA GLY A 301 -0.87 -9.72 -3.09
C GLY A 301 -0.48 -10.24 -1.70
N GLY A 302 0.28 -9.46 -0.92
CA GLY A 302 0.80 -9.85 0.40
C GLY A 302 0.28 -9.00 1.57
N ASN A 303 1.07 -8.95 2.65
CA ASN A 303 0.81 -8.13 3.84
C ASN A 303 1.27 -6.69 3.61
N SER A 304 0.49 -5.91 2.84
CA SER A 304 0.73 -4.48 2.66
C SER A 304 -0.53 -3.76 2.17
N LYS A 305 -0.74 -2.52 2.61
CA LYS A 305 -1.64 -1.59 1.94
C LYS A 305 -0.88 -0.95 0.79
N THR A 306 -1.37 -1.12 -0.44
CA THR A 306 -0.59 -0.74 -1.61
C THR A 306 -1.31 0.26 -2.50
N ILE A 307 -0.61 1.35 -2.77
CA ILE A 307 -1.04 2.47 -3.60
C ILE A 307 -0.13 2.48 -4.83
N MET A 308 -0.72 2.25 -5.99
CA MET A 308 -0.06 2.49 -7.27
C MET A 308 -0.42 3.89 -7.72
N ILE A 309 0.57 4.71 -8.08
CA ILE A 309 0.40 6.00 -8.75
C ILE A 309 0.79 5.85 -10.22
N ALA A 310 -0.18 5.88 -11.11
CA ALA A 310 0.04 5.81 -12.56
C ALA A 310 0.12 7.22 -13.16
N THR A 311 1.30 7.57 -13.66
CA THR A 311 1.63 8.89 -14.23
C THR A 311 1.72 8.79 -15.76
N ILE A 312 1.12 9.75 -16.48
CA ILE A 312 0.99 9.71 -17.94
C ILE A 312 1.26 11.07 -18.57
N SER A 313 1.73 11.09 -19.82
CA SER A 313 1.80 12.34 -20.59
C SER A 313 0.47 12.57 -21.34
N PRO A 314 -0.02 13.83 -21.39
CA PRO A 314 -1.26 14.17 -22.07
C PRO A 314 -1.04 14.38 -23.58
N ALA A 315 0.20 14.42 -24.07
CA ALA A 315 0.48 14.69 -25.47
C ALA A 315 0.15 13.51 -26.38
N SER A 316 -0.29 13.83 -27.60
CA SER A 316 -0.61 12.85 -28.64
C SER A 316 0.57 11.96 -29.05
N SER A 317 1.81 12.45 -28.93
CA SER A 317 3.05 11.70 -29.18
C SER A 317 3.18 10.48 -28.25
N SER A 318 2.68 10.60 -27.03
CA SER A 318 2.78 9.60 -25.96
C SER A 318 1.58 8.63 -25.91
N TYR A 319 0.66 8.66 -26.89
CA TYR A 319 -0.59 7.88 -26.86
C TYR A 319 -0.41 6.39 -26.50
N ASN A 320 0.58 5.71 -27.11
CA ASN A 320 0.78 4.27 -26.88
C ASN A 320 1.25 3.96 -25.45
N GLU A 321 2.11 4.80 -24.90
CA GLU A 321 2.65 4.66 -23.55
C GLU A 321 1.57 5.00 -22.53
N THR A 322 0.84 6.11 -22.71
CA THR A 322 -0.32 6.50 -21.90
C THR A 322 -1.36 5.38 -21.86
N MET A 323 -1.71 4.80 -23.00
CA MET A 323 -2.66 3.69 -23.06
C MET A 323 -2.14 2.43 -22.35
N SER A 324 -0.85 2.15 -22.46
CA SER A 324 -0.21 1.01 -21.79
C SER A 324 -0.22 1.18 -20.27
N THR A 325 0.15 2.36 -19.77
CA THR A 325 0.11 2.71 -18.35
C THR A 325 -1.29 2.63 -17.76
N LEU A 326 -2.31 3.14 -18.47
CA LEU A 326 -3.71 3.09 -18.01
C LEU A 326 -4.26 1.67 -17.93
N ARG A 327 -3.99 0.83 -18.94
CA ARG A 327 -4.35 -0.60 -18.90
C ARG A 327 -3.64 -1.32 -17.75
N TYR A 328 -2.38 -1.00 -17.52
CA TYR A 328 -1.60 -1.55 -16.43
C TYR A 328 -2.20 -1.20 -15.07
N ALA A 329 -2.53 0.08 -14.85
CA ALA A 329 -3.18 0.55 -13.64
C ALA A 329 -4.57 -0.09 -13.43
N SER A 330 -5.34 -0.24 -14.52
CA SER A 330 -6.65 -0.90 -14.49
C SER A 330 -6.53 -2.37 -14.07
N ASN A 331 -5.49 -3.09 -14.52
CA ASN A 331 -5.26 -4.47 -14.11
C ASN A 331 -4.78 -4.55 -12.66
N ALA A 332 -3.93 -3.61 -12.24
CA ALA A 332 -3.40 -3.53 -10.89
C ALA A 332 -4.52 -3.33 -9.86
N LYS A 333 -5.57 -2.57 -10.19
CA LYS A 333 -6.74 -2.35 -9.33
C LYS A 333 -7.42 -3.66 -8.87
N ASN A 334 -7.30 -4.73 -9.64
CA ASN A 334 -7.91 -6.03 -9.34
C ASN A 334 -7.09 -6.88 -8.34
N ILE A 335 -5.91 -6.41 -7.93
CA ILE A 335 -5.05 -7.12 -6.96
C ILE A 335 -5.62 -6.94 -5.55
N ILE A 336 -5.83 -8.06 -4.85
CA ILE A 336 -6.29 -8.06 -3.46
C ILE A 336 -5.12 -8.34 -2.54
N ASN A 337 -4.76 -7.35 -1.73
CA ASN A 337 -3.79 -7.51 -0.65
C ASN A 337 -4.48 -7.95 0.66
N LYS A 338 -3.71 -8.52 1.58
CA LYS A 338 -4.16 -8.96 2.91
C LYS A 338 -3.37 -8.25 4.01
N PRO A 339 -3.53 -6.92 4.17
CA PRO A 339 -2.80 -6.16 5.16
C PRO A 339 -3.19 -6.58 6.59
N ARG A 340 -2.20 -6.71 7.46
CA ARG A 340 -2.33 -7.04 8.88
C ARG A 340 -1.55 -6.01 9.70
N VAL A 341 -1.98 -5.78 10.93
CA VAL A 341 -1.23 -4.97 11.90
C VAL A 341 -0.02 -5.79 12.34
N ASN A 342 1.18 -5.23 12.23
CA ASN A 342 2.38 -5.88 12.75
C ASN A 342 2.60 -5.44 14.20
N GLU A 343 2.08 -6.27 15.11
CA GLU A 343 2.27 -6.19 16.56
C GLU A 343 2.96 -7.47 17.02
N ASP A 344 3.69 -7.43 18.13
CA ASP A 344 4.27 -8.63 18.72
C ASP A 344 3.16 -9.64 19.07
N ALA A 345 3.32 -10.90 18.65
CA ALA A 345 2.32 -11.95 18.85
C ALA A 345 2.02 -12.20 20.34
N ASN A 346 3.02 -12.07 21.21
CA ASN A 346 2.86 -12.20 22.65
C ASN A 346 2.08 -11.03 23.22
N VAL A 347 2.39 -9.80 22.79
CA VAL A 347 1.66 -8.58 23.21
C VAL A 347 0.19 -8.67 22.79
N LYS A 348 -0.05 -9.08 21.54
CA LYS A 348 -1.40 -9.32 21.02
C LYS A 348 -2.15 -10.35 21.85
N LEU A 349 -1.52 -11.50 22.11
CA LEU A 349 -2.12 -12.58 22.89
C LEU A 349 -2.45 -12.11 24.32
N ILE A 350 -1.54 -11.38 24.97
CA ILE A 350 -1.77 -10.81 26.31
C ILE A 350 -2.96 -9.85 26.29
N ARG A 351 -3.08 -9.01 25.26
CA ARG A 351 -4.21 -8.07 25.09
C ARG A 351 -5.53 -8.82 24.91
N GLU A 352 -5.60 -9.78 23.99
CA GLU A 352 -6.80 -10.59 23.75
C GLU A 352 -7.23 -11.39 24.99
N LEU A 353 -6.28 -11.99 25.72
CA LEU A 353 -6.56 -12.71 26.96
C LEU A 353 -7.11 -11.78 28.05
N ARG A 354 -6.60 -10.55 28.16
CA ARG A 354 -7.10 -9.57 29.15
C ARG A 354 -8.49 -9.05 28.79
N GLU A 355 -8.73 -8.73 27.52
CA GLU A 355 -10.06 -8.36 27.03
C GLU A 355 -11.08 -9.47 27.31
N GLU A 356 -10.70 -10.73 27.13
CA GLU A 356 -11.58 -11.87 27.45
C GLU A 356 -11.77 -12.03 28.96
N ILE A 357 -10.72 -11.84 29.78
CA ILE A 357 -10.85 -11.82 31.24
C ILE A 357 -11.84 -10.74 31.69
N ASP A 358 -11.75 -9.53 31.14
CA ASP A 358 -12.63 -8.43 31.53
C ASP A 358 -14.05 -8.61 30.99
N ARG A 359 -14.20 -9.20 29.80
CA ARG A 359 -15.50 -9.63 29.28
C ARG A 359 -16.14 -10.68 30.20
N LEU A 360 -15.39 -11.70 30.60
CA LEU A 360 -15.85 -12.76 31.51
C LEU A 360 -16.22 -12.19 32.88
N LYS A 361 -15.41 -11.29 33.45
CA LYS A 361 -15.75 -10.58 34.69
C LYS A 361 -17.02 -9.75 34.57
N THR A 362 -17.20 -9.04 33.46
CA THR A 362 -18.40 -8.24 33.21
C THR A 362 -19.64 -9.14 33.08
N MET A 363 -19.51 -10.27 32.40
CA MET A 363 -20.58 -11.27 32.33
C MET A 363 -20.92 -11.84 33.71
N LEU A 364 -19.92 -12.17 34.54
CA LEU A 364 -20.12 -12.61 35.92
C LEU A 364 -20.83 -11.56 36.76
N MET A 365 -20.36 -10.30 36.74
CA MET A 365 -21.03 -9.19 37.44
C MET A 365 -22.47 -9.00 36.96
N SER A 366 -22.72 -9.09 35.65
CA SER A 366 -24.08 -8.99 35.10
C SER A 366 -24.98 -10.15 35.57
N PHE A 367 -24.42 -11.34 35.77
CA PHE A 367 -25.12 -12.51 36.29
C PHE A 367 -25.43 -12.37 37.78
N GLU A 368 -24.46 -11.88 38.57
CA GLU A 368 -24.64 -11.55 39.98
C GLU A 368 -25.72 -10.48 40.17
N LEU A 369 -25.71 -9.41 39.35
CA LEU A 369 -26.76 -8.39 39.38
C LEU A 369 -28.14 -8.92 38.96
N ARG A 370 -28.20 -9.87 38.01
CA ARG A 370 -29.46 -10.52 37.61
C ARG A 370 -30.02 -11.41 38.73
N ASN A 371 -29.16 -12.01 39.53
CA ASN A 371 -29.54 -12.76 40.73
C ASN A 371 -29.82 -11.86 41.95
N SER A 372 -29.55 -10.55 41.86
CA SER A 372 -29.68 -9.60 42.98
C SER A 372 -30.93 -8.70 42.92
N SER A 373 -31.90 -8.96 42.02
CA SER A 373 -33.23 -8.33 42.13
C SER A 373 -34.17 -9.19 42.99
N PRO A 374 -34.91 -8.61 43.95
CA PRO A 374 -35.60 -9.35 45.00
C PRO A 374 -36.97 -9.87 44.54
N SER A 375 -37.07 -11.19 44.36
CA SER A 375 -38.24 -12.04 44.63
C SER A 375 -37.81 -13.44 44.15
N TRP A 376 -37.74 -14.49 44.97
CA TRP A 376 -38.82 -15.22 45.60
C TRP A 376 -38.19 -16.18 46.65
N SER A 377 -37.51 -15.64 47.65
CA SER A 377 -36.82 -16.45 48.67
C SER A 377 -37.04 -15.95 50.09
N ASP A 378 -38.21 -15.39 50.39
CA ASP A 378 -38.61 -15.11 51.78
C ASP A 378 -40.02 -15.66 52.16
N ASP A 379 -40.89 -15.95 51.18
CA ASP A 379 -42.21 -16.55 51.49
C ASP A 379 -42.22 -18.08 51.60
N ARG A 380 -41.13 -18.77 51.24
CA ARG A 380 -41.05 -20.24 51.36
C ARG A 380 -40.52 -20.72 52.71
N ASP A 381 -39.64 -19.96 53.35
CA ASP A 381 -39.09 -20.34 54.66
C ASP A 381 -40.07 -20.02 55.80
N GLY A 382 -40.86 -18.94 55.69
CA GLY A 382 -41.94 -18.66 56.64
C GLY A 382 -43.00 -19.77 56.69
N ASN A 383 -43.43 -20.26 55.52
CA ASN A 383 -44.46 -21.28 55.42
C ASN A 383 -43.96 -22.66 55.88
N LEU A 384 -42.68 -23.01 55.64
CA LEU A 384 -42.10 -24.26 56.11
C LEU A 384 -41.90 -24.25 57.64
N THR A 385 -41.49 -23.11 58.20
CA THR A 385 -41.31 -22.96 59.66
C THR A 385 -42.65 -23.04 60.39
N GLU A 386 -43.71 -22.45 59.82
CA GLU A 386 -45.07 -22.51 60.39
C GLU A 386 -45.70 -23.91 60.27
N LEU A 387 -45.44 -24.64 59.17
CA LEU A 387 -45.81 -26.04 59.01
C LEU A 387 -45.06 -26.98 59.98
N VAL A 388 -43.77 -26.71 60.23
CA VAL A 388 -42.98 -27.46 61.21
C VAL A 388 -43.49 -27.20 62.62
N LEU A 389 -43.80 -25.95 62.98
CA LEU A 389 -44.38 -25.62 64.29
C LEU A 389 -45.77 -26.26 64.50
N GLN A 390 -46.62 -26.26 63.46
CA GLN A 390 -47.92 -26.94 63.53
C GLN A 390 -47.80 -28.46 63.67
N ASN A 391 -46.79 -29.08 63.05
CA ASN A 391 -46.54 -30.51 63.20
C ASN A 391 -45.94 -30.86 64.58
N GLU A 392 -45.03 -30.04 65.11
CA GLU A 392 -44.51 -30.17 66.48
C GLU A 392 -45.64 -30.09 67.53
N MET A 393 -46.59 -29.15 67.36
CA MET A 393 -47.76 -29.04 68.23
C MET A 393 -48.70 -30.25 68.13
N LYS A 394 -48.91 -30.79 66.92
CA LYS A 394 -49.71 -32.02 66.74
C LYS A 394 -49.06 -33.24 67.37
N VAL A 395 -47.73 -33.36 67.26
CA VAL A 395 -46.96 -34.45 67.90
C VAL A 395 -47.01 -34.34 69.42
N CYS A 396 -46.91 -33.12 69.98
CA CYS A 396 -47.10 -32.90 71.42
C CYS A 396 -48.52 -33.23 71.90
N MET A 397 -49.56 -32.92 71.13
CA MET A 397 -50.93 -33.31 71.48
C MET A 397 -51.14 -34.83 71.47
N ILE A 398 -50.51 -35.54 70.53
CA ILE A 398 -50.58 -37.01 70.47
C ILE A 398 -49.91 -37.64 71.70
N TYR A 399 -48.79 -37.07 72.17
CA TYR A 399 -48.10 -37.52 73.38
C TYR A 399 -48.84 -37.19 74.69
N LEU A 400 -49.76 -36.23 74.71
CA LEU A 400 -50.62 -35.92 75.86
C LEU A 400 -51.92 -36.72 75.91
N MET A 401 -52.27 -37.43 74.83
CA MET A 401 -53.48 -38.27 74.73
C MET A 401 -53.21 -39.78 74.86
N LEU A 402 -51.93 -40.17 75.01
CA LEU A 402 -51.48 -41.48 75.49
C LEU A 402 -51.12 -41.37 76.97
#